data_AF-A0A9D6SFT1-F1
#
_entry.id   AF-A0A9D6SFT1-F1
#
_cell.length_a   1.000
_cell.length_b   1.000
_cell.length_c   1.000
_cell.angle_alpha   90.00
_cell.angle_beta   90.00
_cell.angle_gamma   90.00
#
_symmetry.space_group_name_H-M   'P 1'
#
loop_
_entity.id
_entity.type
_entity.pdbx_description
1 polymer ?
#
loop_
_entity_poly.entity_id
_entity_poly.type
_entity_poly.pdbx_seq_one_letter_code
_entity_poly.pdbx_strand_id
1 'polypeptide(L)'
;MDETSPASQSGIGKLILVPAIITLGITILRLVGELQGWTQILFGRGAGGGGSILGISWLPLILGPYFAVKLARSERGPAGLGRAIGLAVAGLVVFFLASYLAFATTLAIPIRMTAGFALMIVAAVITVMGWPALGRTLGAYGYAARIPVVIIMYFAIRGSWGTHYDALPPEYTGPSAALLRWFFIGVLPQFIFWVAYTVVVGALLGTIAAAVVHRKRPPVLAA
;
A
#
# COMPACT_ATOMS: atom_id res chain seq x y z
N MET A 1 20.71 -1.62 -20.78
CA MET A 1 21.35 -1.56 -19.46
C MET A 1 20.97 -0.20 -18.89
N ASP A 2 19.89 -0.12 -18.12
CA ASP A 2 19.39 1.17 -17.65
C ASP A 2 20.10 1.54 -16.34
N GLU A 3 20.96 2.55 -16.45
CA GLU A 3 21.68 3.16 -15.35
C GLU A 3 20.75 3.58 -14.22
N THR A 4 21.07 3.09 -13.03
CA THR A 4 20.64 3.62 -11.74
C THR A 4 21.29 4.98 -11.48
N SER A 5 21.00 5.98 -12.33
CA SER A 5 21.56 7.32 -12.18
C SER A 5 21.01 8.00 -10.91
N PRO A 6 21.86 8.53 -9.99
CA PRO A 6 21.46 9.10 -8.70
C PRO A 6 20.48 10.28 -8.79
N ALA A 7 20.44 10.96 -9.93
CA ALA A 7 19.46 12.00 -10.23
C ALA A 7 18.00 11.49 -10.20
N SER A 8 17.77 10.24 -10.60
CA SER A 8 16.43 9.62 -10.61
C SER A 8 15.92 9.29 -9.19
N GLN A 9 16.81 8.86 -8.29
CA GLN A 9 16.50 8.54 -6.89
C GLN A 9 16.18 9.79 -6.08
N SER A 10 16.93 10.88 -6.31
CA SER A 10 16.71 12.21 -5.73
C SER A 10 15.27 12.72 -5.96
N GLY A 11 14.68 12.46 -7.13
CA GLY A 11 13.33 12.88 -7.46
C GLY A 11 12.22 12.11 -6.74
N ILE A 12 12.34 10.79 -6.61
CA ILE A 12 11.34 9.96 -5.91
C ILE A 12 11.39 10.21 -4.41
N GLY A 13 12.59 10.26 -3.82
CA GLY A 13 12.77 10.52 -2.39
C GLY A 13 12.12 11.84 -1.96
N LYS A 14 12.36 12.93 -2.70
CA LYS A 14 11.72 14.23 -2.45
C LYS A 14 10.20 14.18 -2.62
N LEU A 15 9.69 13.39 -3.56
CA LEU A 15 8.25 13.27 -3.83
C LEU A 15 7.51 12.54 -2.71
N ILE A 16 8.12 11.52 -2.10
CA ILE A 16 7.50 10.68 -1.07
C ILE A 16 7.76 11.14 0.35
N LEU A 17 8.79 11.97 0.60
CA LEU A 17 9.18 12.38 1.96
C LEU A 17 8.02 13.02 2.74
N VAL A 18 7.38 14.04 2.18
CA VAL A 18 6.27 14.74 2.86
C VAL A 18 5.09 13.78 3.10
N PRO A 19 4.59 13.03 2.09
CA PRO A 19 3.60 12.00 2.33
C PRO A 19 3.99 10.97 3.40
N ALA A 20 5.24 10.51 3.43
CA ALA A 20 5.71 9.55 4.43
C ALA A 20 5.68 10.12 5.85
N ILE A 21 6.07 11.40 6.03
CA ILE A 21 6.00 12.10 7.32
C ILE A 21 4.54 12.25 7.77
N ILE A 22 3.63 12.63 6.86
CA ILE A 22 2.19 12.71 7.18
C ILE A 22 1.66 11.33 7.60
N THR A 23 2.03 10.27 6.89
CA THR A 23 1.64 8.90 7.21
C THR A 23 2.17 8.45 8.56
N LEU A 24 3.40 8.81 8.91
CA LEU A 24 3.96 8.59 10.24
C LEU A 24 3.15 9.32 11.31
N GLY A 25 2.83 10.60 11.08
CA GLY A 25 1.97 11.38 11.98
C GLY A 25 0.61 10.74 12.22
N ILE A 26 -0.07 10.29 11.16
CA ILE A 26 -1.35 9.56 11.26
C ILE A 26 -1.17 8.25 12.04
N THR A 27 -0.10 7.52 11.80
CA THR A 27 0.20 6.25 12.49
C THR A 27 0.41 6.49 14.00
N ILE A 28 1.17 7.51 14.37
CA ILE A 28 1.40 7.87 15.78
C ILE A 28 0.10 8.35 16.43
N LEU A 29 -0.64 9.24 15.77
CA LEU A 29 -1.93 9.74 16.26
C LEU A 29 -2.89 8.57 16.52
N ARG A 30 -2.93 7.61 15.60
CA ARG A 30 -3.73 6.40 15.73
C ARG A 30 -3.31 5.59 16.94
N LEU A 31 -2.02 5.30 17.08
CA LEU A 31 -1.48 4.55 18.22
C LEU A 31 -1.83 5.23 19.55
N VAL A 32 -1.61 6.54 19.67
CA VAL A 32 -1.92 7.30 20.88
C VAL A 32 -3.41 7.24 21.19
N GLY A 33 -4.28 7.42 20.19
CA GLY A 33 -5.71 7.36 20.40
C GLY A 33 -6.20 5.99 20.86
N GLU A 34 -5.60 4.92 20.34
CA GLU A 34 -5.91 3.56 20.80
C GLU A 34 -5.44 3.31 22.23
N LEU A 35 -4.24 3.76 22.59
CA LEU A 35 -3.70 3.65 23.96
C LEU A 35 -4.53 4.46 24.97
N GLN A 36 -5.00 5.64 24.58
CA GLN A 36 -5.82 6.53 25.41
C GLN A 36 -7.31 6.15 25.44
N GLY A 37 -7.72 5.12 24.69
CA GLY A 37 -9.11 4.67 24.68
C GLY A 37 -10.09 5.64 24.02
N TRP A 38 -9.63 6.39 23.01
CA TRP A 38 -10.51 7.24 22.21
C TRP A 38 -11.53 6.42 21.42
N THR A 39 -12.50 7.11 20.81
CA THR A 39 -13.67 6.50 20.15
C THR A 39 -13.27 5.42 19.12
N GLN A 40 -13.93 4.25 19.21
CA GLN A 40 -13.65 3.09 18.35
C GLN A 40 -13.96 3.34 16.86
N ILE A 41 -14.81 4.32 16.55
CA ILE A 41 -15.10 4.71 15.16
C ILE A 41 -13.83 5.26 14.48
N LEU A 42 -13.04 6.03 15.22
CA LEU A 42 -11.81 6.65 14.73
C LEU A 42 -10.58 5.77 15.02
N PHE A 43 -10.56 5.09 16.18
CA PHE A 43 -9.41 4.37 16.74
C PHE A 43 -9.77 2.92 17.08
N GLY A 44 -10.40 2.22 16.14
CA GLY A 44 -10.79 0.82 16.32
C GLY A 44 -9.59 -0.10 16.53
N ARG A 45 -9.67 -0.95 17.57
CA ARG A 45 -8.58 -1.86 18.01
C ARG A 45 -8.63 -3.26 17.39
N GLY A 46 -9.65 -3.58 16.59
CA GLY A 46 -9.79 -4.90 15.97
C GLY A 46 -8.68 -5.21 14.97
N ALA A 47 -8.45 -6.50 14.68
CA ALA A 47 -7.45 -6.93 13.69
C ALA A 47 -7.69 -6.27 12.32
N GLY A 48 -6.60 -5.87 11.66
CA GLY A 48 -6.66 -5.09 10.41
C GLY A 48 -7.19 -3.65 10.60
N GLY A 49 -7.39 -3.21 11.85
CA GLY A 49 -7.83 -1.89 12.21
C GLY A 49 -9.34 -1.67 12.18
N GLY A 50 -10.15 -2.72 11.99
CA GLY A 50 -11.62 -2.69 12.16
C GLY A 50 -12.38 -1.68 11.30
N GLY A 51 -11.81 -1.23 10.17
CA GLY A 51 -12.41 -0.18 9.34
C GLY A 51 -12.30 1.23 9.93
N SER A 52 -11.43 1.44 10.93
CA SER A 52 -11.19 2.74 11.54
C SER A 52 -10.97 3.85 10.50
N ILE A 53 -11.63 4.99 10.70
CA ILE A 53 -11.50 6.13 9.78
C ILE A 53 -10.07 6.68 9.80
N LEU A 54 -9.40 6.75 10.97
CA LEU A 54 -8.00 7.17 11.06
C LEU A 54 -7.04 6.00 10.79
N GLY A 55 -7.14 5.45 9.58
CA GLY A 55 -6.26 4.41 9.05
C GLY A 55 -5.42 4.89 7.87
N ILE A 56 -4.16 4.46 7.81
CA ILE A 56 -3.31 4.74 6.64
C ILE A 56 -3.68 3.88 5.40
N SER A 57 -4.66 2.98 5.53
CA SER A 57 -5.27 2.20 4.44
C SER A 57 -6.03 3.07 3.43
N TRP A 58 -6.45 4.27 3.82
CA TRP A 58 -7.16 5.22 2.95
C TRP A 58 -6.22 6.06 2.09
N LEU A 59 -4.97 6.24 2.52
CA LEU A 59 -4.02 7.15 1.86
C LEU A 59 -3.72 6.81 0.40
N PRO A 60 -3.64 5.55 -0.05
CA PRO A 60 -3.44 5.25 -1.47
C PRO A 60 -4.52 5.84 -2.38
N LEU A 61 -5.74 6.04 -1.88
CA LEU A 61 -6.85 6.64 -2.63
C LEU A 61 -6.58 8.10 -3.02
N ILE A 62 -5.82 8.81 -2.19
CA ILE A 62 -5.50 10.23 -2.36
C ILE A 62 -4.10 10.39 -2.95
N LEU A 63 -3.13 9.65 -2.42
CA LEU A 63 -1.72 9.76 -2.80
C LEU A 63 -1.43 9.15 -4.16
N GLY A 64 -2.19 8.13 -4.59
CA GLY A 64 -2.12 7.60 -5.96
C GLY A 64 -2.32 8.68 -7.02
N PRO A 65 -3.48 9.37 -7.03
CA PRO A 65 -3.73 10.56 -7.84
C PRO A 65 -2.65 11.65 -7.71
N TYR A 66 -2.25 12.01 -6.49
CA TYR A 66 -1.23 13.03 -6.25
C TYR A 66 0.11 12.69 -6.92
N PHE A 67 0.61 11.46 -6.73
CA PHE A 67 1.87 11.01 -7.33
C PHE A 67 1.76 10.93 -8.85
N ALA A 68 0.66 10.38 -9.37
CA ALA A 68 0.46 10.26 -10.81
C ALA A 68 0.43 11.62 -11.51
N VAL A 69 -0.27 12.60 -10.95
CA VAL A 69 -0.33 13.95 -11.51
C VAL A 69 1.03 14.64 -11.46
N LYS A 70 1.78 14.52 -10.35
CA LYS A 70 3.13 15.10 -10.27
C LYS A 70 4.10 14.45 -11.27
N LEU A 71 4.05 13.13 -11.43
CA LEU A 71 4.90 12.40 -12.38
C LEU A 71 4.54 12.70 -13.84
N ALA A 72 3.25 12.75 -14.17
CA ALA A 72 2.79 13.10 -15.52
C ALA A 72 3.19 14.52 -15.91
N ARG A 73 3.17 15.47 -14.96
CA ARG A 73 3.63 16.85 -15.19
C ARG A 73 5.13 16.98 -15.36
N SER A 74 5.91 16.03 -14.84
CA SER A 74 7.37 15.99 -14.99
C SER A 74 7.81 15.05 -16.12
N GLU A 75 6.98 14.86 -17.14
CA GLU A 75 7.26 14.02 -18.32
C GLU A 75 7.56 12.54 -18.02
N ARG A 76 7.18 12.06 -16.82
CA ARG A 76 7.30 10.65 -16.42
C ARG A 76 5.95 9.96 -16.46
N GLY A 77 5.16 10.25 -17.48
CA GLY A 77 3.86 9.61 -17.77
C GLY A 77 4.01 8.13 -18.17
N PRO A 78 2.90 7.38 -18.28
CA PRO A 78 2.94 6.05 -18.88
C PRO A 78 3.16 6.14 -20.39
N ALA A 79 3.75 5.10 -20.98
CA ALA A 79 3.92 5.02 -22.45
C ALA A 79 2.57 5.05 -23.21
N GLY A 80 1.48 4.60 -22.57
CA GLY A 80 0.14 4.74 -23.10
C GLY A 80 -0.90 4.63 -21.99
N LEU A 81 -1.81 5.61 -21.91
CA LEU A 81 -2.83 5.67 -20.86
C LEU A 81 -3.75 4.44 -20.87
N GLY A 82 -4.20 3.99 -22.05
CA GLY A 82 -5.06 2.81 -22.17
C GLY A 82 -4.40 1.54 -21.64
N ARG A 83 -3.12 1.31 -22.01
CA ARG A 83 -2.33 0.19 -21.50
C ARG A 83 -2.13 0.29 -19.99
N ALA A 84 -1.83 1.48 -19.46
CA ALA A 84 -1.64 1.69 -18.03
C ALA A 84 -2.92 1.40 -17.23
N ILE A 85 -4.07 1.87 -17.71
CA ILE A 85 -5.37 1.59 -17.09
C ILE A 85 -5.70 0.09 -17.18
N GLY A 86 -5.53 -0.53 -18.35
CA GLY A 86 -5.80 -1.96 -18.55
C GLY A 86 -4.96 -2.85 -17.63
N LEU A 87 -3.67 -2.55 -17.48
CA LEU A 87 -2.79 -3.29 -16.57
C LEU A 87 -3.09 -2.98 -15.09
N ALA A 88 -3.47 -1.76 -14.74
CA ALA A 88 -3.91 -1.45 -13.38
C ALA A 88 -5.21 -2.19 -13.01
N VAL A 89 -6.16 -2.30 -13.93
CA VAL A 89 -7.39 -3.10 -13.75
C VAL A 89 -7.08 -4.59 -13.65
N ALA A 90 -6.21 -5.13 -14.51
CA ALA A 90 -5.79 -6.52 -14.42
C ALA A 90 -5.09 -6.81 -13.09
N GLY A 91 -4.19 -5.92 -12.65
CA GLY A 91 -3.55 -5.98 -11.34
C GLY A 91 -4.57 -5.96 -10.19
N LEU A 92 -5.61 -5.12 -10.28
CA LEU A 92 -6.69 -5.07 -9.29
C LEU A 92 -7.45 -6.40 -9.19
N VAL A 93 -7.82 -6.98 -10.33
CA VAL A 93 -8.51 -8.28 -10.37
C VAL A 93 -7.64 -9.36 -9.74
N VAL A 94 -6.37 -9.46 -10.13
CA VAL A 94 -5.44 -10.44 -9.56
C VAL A 94 -5.26 -10.20 -8.06
N PHE A 95 -5.16 -8.96 -7.60
CA PHE A 95 -5.02 -8.64 -6.18
C PHE A 95 -6.21 -9.10 -5.34
N PHE A 96 -7.45 -8.90 -5.81
CA PHE A 96 -8.63 -9.36 -5.09
C PHE A 96 -8.77 -10.88 -5.13
N LEU A 97 -8.47 -11.53 -6.24
CA LEU A 97 -8.43 -13.00 -6.32
C LEU A 97 -7.37 -13.59 -5.37
N ALA A 98 -6.19 -12.95 -5.31
CA ALA A 98 -5.11 -13.32 -4.40
C ALA A 98 -5.50 -13.14 -2.93
N SER A 99 -6.21 -12.05 -2.62
CA SER A 99 -6.73 -11.76 -1.28
C SER A 99 -7.80 -12.76 -0.87
N TYR A 100 -8.71 -13.09 -1.77
CA TYR A 100 -9.71 -14.14 -1.57
C TYR A 100 -9.04 -15.49 -1.31
N LEU A 101 -8.05 -15.86 -2.14
CA LEU A 101 -7.27 -17.08 -1.96
C LEU A 101 -6.63 -17.13 -0.57
N ALA A 102 -5.92 -16.06 -0.18
CA ALA A 102 -5.26 -15.97 1.12
C ALA A 102 -6.25 -16.10 2.28
N PHE A 103 -7.31 -15.30 2.30
CA PHE A 103 -8.06 -15.02 3.52
C PHE A 103 -9.45 -15.66 3.59
N ALA A 104 -10.01 -16.16 2.48
CA ALA A 104 -11.40 -16.59 2.42
C ALA A 104 -11.61 -18.05 1.94
N THR A 105 -10.57 -18.74 1.47
CA THR A 105 -10.68 -20.13 1.03
C THR A 105 -10.53 -21.13 2.17
N THR A 106 -11.05 -22.34 2.02
CA THR A 106 -10.92 -23.44 2.99
C THR A 106 -9.67 -24.31 2.78
N LEU A 107 -8.79 -23.92 1.85
CA LEU A 107 -7.53 -24.61 1.61
C LEU A 107 -6.63 -24.58 2.86
N ALA A 108 -5.68 -25.52 2.94
CA ALA A 108 -4.72 -25.56 4.03
C ALA A 108 -3.99 -24.21 4.16
N ILE A 109 -3.87 -23.71 5.41
CA ILE A 109 -3.34 -22.38 5.72
C ILE A 109 -1.99 -22.09 5.04
N PRO A 110 -0.98 -22.99 5.10
CA PRO A 110 0.32 -22.72 4.46
C PRO A 110 0.20 -22.53 2.95
N ILE A 111 -0.64 -23.34 2.28
CA ILE A 111 -0.83 -23.30 0.83
C ILE A 111 -1.50 -21.98 0.43
N ARG A 112 -2.64 -21.67 1.07
CA ARG A 112 -3.42 -20.48 0.71
C ARG A 112 -2.69 -19.16 1.01
N MET A 113 -1.96 -19.08 2.13
CA MET A 113 -1.15 -17.91 2.49
C MET A 113 0.01 -17.71 1.51
N THR A 114 0.76 -18.77 1.21
CA THR A 114 1.92 -18.69 0.31
C THR A 114 1.50 -18.33 -1.11
N ALA A 115 0.50 -19.02 -1.65
CA ALA A 115 -0.01 -18.74 -2.99
C ALA A 115 -0.66 -17.36 -3.08
N GLY A 116 -1.45 -16.96 -2.07
CA GLY A 116 -2.08 -15.66 -2.01
C GLY A 116 -1.07 -14.51 -1.99
N PHE A 117 -0.05 -14.59 -1.12
CA PHE A 117 1.01 -13.57 -1.09
C PHE A 117 1.83 -13.52 -2.37
N ALA A 118 2.16 -14.67 -2.97
CA ALA A 118 2.85 -14.71 -4.27
C ALA A 118 2.02 -14.01 -5.36
N LEU A 119 0.71 -14.26 -5.42
CA LEU A 119 -0.18 -13.63 -6.40
C LEU A 119 -0.37 -12.12 -6.15
N MET A 120 -0.30 -11.64 -4.90
CA MET A 120 -0.29 -10.20 -4.60
C MET A 120 0.96 -9.50 -5.14
N ILE A 121 2.13 -10.16 -5.08
CA ILE A 121 3.36 -9.66 -5.71
C ILE A 121 3.16 -9.59 -7.22
N VAL A 122 2.59 -10.63 -7.84
CA VAL A 122 2.27 -10.64 -9.28
C VAL A 122 1.32 -9.48 -9.64
N ALA A 123 0.28 -9.24 -8.85
CA ALA A 123 -0.63 -8.12 -9.06
C ALA A 123 0.09 -6.75 -9.06
N ALA A 124 1.01 -6.55 -8.11
CA ALA A 124 1.83 -5.34 -8.05
C ALA A 124 2.75 -5.23 -9.29
N VAL A 125 3.38 -6.33 -9.72
CA VAL A 125 4.24 -6.36 -10.92
C VAL A 125 3.45 -6.00 -12.18
N ILE A 126 2.29 -6.63 -12.41
CA ILE A 126 1.39 -6.31 -13.54
C ILE A 126 1.08 -4.81 -13.57
N THR A 127 0.76 -4.24 -12.41
CA THR A 127 0.44 -2.82 -12.27
C THR A 127 1.65 -1.94 -12.60
N VAL A 128 2.84 -2.27 -12.07
CA VAL A 128 4.10 -1.54 -12.33
C VAL A 128 4.44 -1.54 -13.81
N MET A 129 4.17 -2.62 -14.55
CA MET A 129 4.40 -2.70 -15.99
C MET A 129 3.55 -1.68 -16.78
N GLY A 130 2.40 -1.25 -16.26
CA GLY A 130 1.54 -0.24 -16.89
C GLY A 130 2.10 1.18 -16.78
N TRP A 131 2.71 1.50 -15.64
CA TRP A 131 3.37 2.79 -15.42
C TRP A 131 4.53 2.63 -14.41
N PRO A 132 5.75 2.32 -14.89
CA PRO A 132 6.86 1.96 -14.01
C PRO A 132 7.23 3.05 -13.00
N ALA A 133 7.22 4.33 -13.40
CA ALA A 133 7.53 5.44 -12.50
C ALA A 133 6.51 5.57 -11.35
N LEU A 134 5.21 5.46 -11.64
CA LEU A 134 4.16 5.51 -10.63
C LEU A 134 4.21 4.29 -9.72
N GLY A 135 4.35 3.10 -10.30
CA GLY A 135 4.45 1.85 -9.54
C GLY A 135 5.64 1.83 -8.57
N ARG A 136 6.84 2.25 -9.03
CA ARG A 136 8.03 2.38 -8.16
C ARG A 136 7.83 3.42 -7.06
N THR A 137 7.20 4.56 -7.38
CA THR A 137 6.91 5.62 -6.39
C THR A 137 5.94 5.11 -5.31
N LEU A 138 4.86 4.44 -5.71
CA LEU A 138 3.88 3.85 -4.79
C LEU A 138 4.48 2.71 -3.98
N GLY A 139 5.36 1.89 -4.57
CA GLY A 139 6.09 0.85 -3.86
C GLY A 139 7.02 1.43 -2.80
N ALA A 140 7.84 2.42 -3.16
CA ALA A 140 8.75 3.10 -2.23
C ALA A 140 7.98 3.82 -1.10
N TYR A 141 6.92 4.55 -1.44
CA TYR A 141 6.03 5.15 -0.45
C TYR A 141 5.36 4.07 0.43
N GLY A 142 4.91 2.97 -0.17
CA GLY A 142 4.32 1.83 0.51
C GLY A 142 5.27 1.29 1.58
N TYR A 143 6.52 0.98 1.25
CA TYR A 143 7.50 0.53 2.23
C TYR A 143 7.78 1.60 3.30
N ALA A 144 7.95 2.86 2.92
CA ALA A 144 8.16 3.97 3.87
C ALA A 144 7.00 4.11 4.88
N ALA A 145 5.76 3.91 4.44
CA ALA A 145 4.58 3.91 5.30
C ALA A 145 4.51 2.71 6.25
N ARG A 146 5.06 1.55 5.86
CA ARG A 146 4.89 0.27 6.57
C ARG A 146 6.01 -0.05 7.53
N ILE A 147 7.23 0.45 7.29
CA ILE A 147 8.36 0.26 8.19
C ILE A 147 8.02 0.73 9.63
N PRO A 148 7.49 1.96 9.85
CA PRO A 148 7.07 2.38 11.20
C PRO A 148 6.00 1.48 11.81
N VAL A 149 5.04 1.03 11.00
CA VAL A 149 3.96 0.13 11.47
C VAL A 149 4.53 -1.19 11.95
N VAL A 150 5.41 -1.83 11.18
CA VAL A 150 6.04 -3.10 11.55
C VAL A 150 6.86 -2.96 12.84
N ILE A 151 7.54 -1.83 13.02
CA ILE A 151 8.28 -1.52 14.26
C ILE A 151 7.31 -1.38 15.44
N ILE A 152 6.22 -0.63 15.29
CA ILE A 152 5.19 -0.49 16.33
C ILE A 152 4.59 -1.85 16.68
N MET A 153 4.27 -2.68 15.68
CA MET A 153 3.74 -4.03 15.90
C MET A 153 4.70 -4.91 16.69
N TYR A 154 6.01 -4.80 16.47
CA TYR A 154 7.00 -5.54 17.26
C TYR A 154 6.86 -5.21 18.76
N PHE A 155 6.82 -3.92 19.10
CA PHE A 155 6.69 -3.48 20.48
C PHE A 155 5.31 -3.78 21.07
N ALA A 156 4.24 -3.57 20.31
CA ALA A 156 2.88 -3.87 20.75
C ALA A 156 2.69 -5.36 21.07
N ILE A 157 3.19 -6.26 20.21
CA ILE A 157 3.09 -7.72 20.42
C ILE A 157 3.89 -8.15 21.65
N ARG A 158 5.06 -7.54 21.88
CA ARG A 158 5.91 -7.83 23.06
C ARG A 158 5.31 -7.27 24.35
N GLY A 159 4.72 -6.08 24.28
CA GLY A 159 4.17 -5.34 25.41
C GLY A 159 2.70 -5.63 25.71
N SER A 160 2.01 -6.39 24.84
CA SER A 160 0.56 -6.65 24.94
C SER A 160 -0.25 -5.37 25.12
N TRP A 161 -0.03 -4.38 24.25
CA TRP A 161 -0.62 -3.05 24.39
C TRP A 161 -2.16 -3.01 24.25
N GLY A 162 -2.77 -4.08 23.73
CA GLY A 162 -4.22 -4.16 23.54
C GLY A 162 -4.72 -3.24 22.44
N THR A 163 -3.87 -2.97 21.46
CA THR A 163 -4.12 -2.13 20.28
C THR A 163 -4.40 -3.01 19.06
N HIS A 164 -4.76 -2.41 17.92
CA HIS A 164 -4.86 -3.21 16.69
C HIS A 164 -3.51 -3.75 16.20
N TYR A 165 -2.39 -3.18 16.67
CA TYR A 165 -1.03 -3.58 16.27
C TYR A 165 -0.63 -4.94 16.85
N ASP A 166 -1.28 -5.41 17.91
CA ASP A 166 -1.09 -6.71 18.54
C ASP A 166 -2.34 -7.60 18.48
N ALA A 167 -3.39 -7.14 17.78
CA ALA A 167 -4.61 -7.90 17.57
C ALA A 167 -4.37 -9.12 16.67
N LEU A 168 -4.82 -10.28 17.14
CA LEU A 168 -4.79 -11.52 16.36
C LEU A 168 -5.93 -11.53 15.33
N PRO A 169 -5.69 -12.05 14.12
CA PRO A 169 -6.79 -12.29 13.19
C PRO A 169 -7.76 -13.35 13.77
N PRO A 170 -9.01 -13.38 13.29
CA PRO A 170 -9.95 -14.44 13.65
C PRO A 170 -9.33 -15.82 13.40
N GLU A 171 -9.57 -16.76 14.31
CA GLU A 171 -9.11 -18.16 14.19
C GLU A 171 -7.59 -18.30 14.05
N TYR A 172 -6.81 -17.37 14.63
CA TYR A 172 -5.35 -17.46 14.57
C TYR A 172 -4.82 -18.74 15.23
N THR A 173 -4.26 -19.63 14.40
CA THR A 173 -3.59 -20.88 14.82
C THR A 173 -2.08 -20.84 14.59
N GLY A 174 -1.52 -19.66 14.35
CA GLY A 174 -0.10 -19.47 14.08
C GLY A 174 0.79 -19.51 15.33
N PRO A 175 2.10 -19.24 15.17
CA PRO A 175 3.06 -19.33 16.26
C PRO A 175 2.73 -18.45 17.47
N SER A 176 2.92 -19.00 18.68
CA SER A 176 2.74 -18.25 19.93
C SER A 176 3.96 -17.36 20.26
N ALA A 177 5.16 -17.78 19.87
CA ALA A 177 6.40 -17.04 20.12
C ALA A 177 6.36 -15.64 19.49
N ALA A 178 6.61 -14.59 20.29
CA ALA A 178 6.42 -13.20 19.89
C ALA A 178 7.14 -12.81 18.58
N LEU A 179 8.37 -13.29 18.36
CA LEU A 179 9.13 -12.98 17.15
C LEU A 179 8.49 -13.61 15.90
N LEU A 180 8.11 -14.88 15.97
CA LEU A 180 7.45 -15.57 14.87
C LEU A 180 6.06 -14.99 14.63
N ARG A 181 5.29 -14.72 15.69
CA ARG A 181 4.00 -14.03 15.61
C ARG A 181 4.15 -12.71 14.87
N TRP A 182 5.07 -11.84 15.31
CA TRP A 182 5.36 -10.56 14.66
C TRP A 182 5.72 -10.71 13.18
N PHE A 183 6.52 -11.72 12.83
CA PHE A 183 6.84 -11.99 11.43
C PHE A 183 5.60 -12.33 10.60
N PHE A 184 4.75 -13.26 11.09
CA PHE A 184 3.60 -13.75 10.35
C PHE A 184 2.42 -12.76 10.30
N ILE A 185 2.11 -12.05 11.39
CA ILE A 185 0.96 -11.13 11.44
C ILE A 185 1.35 -9.67 11.19
N GLY A 186 2.64 -9.33 11.33
CA GLY A 186 3.17 -7.99 11.10
C GLY A 186 3.92 -7.91 9.78
N VAL A 187 5.12 -8.48 9.72
CA VAL A 187 6.05 -8.29 8.58
C VAL A 187 5.42 -8.70 7.25
N LEU A 188 4.93 -9.94 7.13
CA LEU A 188 4.39 -10.47 5.88
C LEU A 188 3.21 -9.65 5.33
N PRO A 189 2.11 -9.43 6.08
CA PRO A 189 0.99 -8.66 5.55
C PRO A 189 1.35 -7.18 5.33
N GLN A 190 2.20 -6.56 6.16
CA GLN A 190 2.58 -5.16 5.98
C GLN A 190 3.44 -4.95 4.74
N PHE A 191 4.37 -5.86 4.43
CA PHE A 191 5.27 -5.71 3.28
C PHE A 191 4.79 -6.36 1.99
N ILE A 192 3.86 -7.32 2.05
CA ILE A 192 3.30 -7.94 0.85
C ILE A 192 1.91 -7.39 0.57
N PHE A 193 0.93 -7.74 1.40
CA PHE A 193 -0.48 -7.37 1.17
C PHE A 193 -0.66 -5.86 1.08
N TRP A 194 -0.21 -5.12 2.10
CA TRP A 194 -0.47 -3.68 2.17
C TRP A 194 0.37 -2.86 1.18
N VAL A 195 1.57 -3.32 0.80
CA VAL A 195 2.36 -2.68 -0.25
C VAL A 195 1.71 -2.95 -1.62
N ALA A 196 1.32 -4.19 -1.90
CA ALA A 196 0.61 -4.54 -3.14
C ALA A 196 -0.70 -3.74 -3.26
N TYR A 197 -1.50 -3.66 -2.20
CA TYR A 197 -2.69 -2.81 -2.14
C TYR A 197 -2.37 -1.35 -2.49
N THR A 198 -1.32 -0.79 -1.89
CA THR A 198 -0.90 0.60 -2.12
C THR A 198 -0.52 0.84 -3.59
N VAL A 199 0.22 -0.09 -4.19
CA VAL A 199 0.63 -0.02 -5.60
C VAL A 199 -0.58 -0.15 -6.52
N VAL A 200 -1.39 -1.19 -6.34
CA VAL A 200 -2.50 -1.54 -7.23
C VAL A 200 -3.59 -0.48 -7.21
N VAL A 201 -4.11 -0.15 -6.01
CA VAL A 201 -5.20 0.82 -5.86
C VAL A 201 -4.70 2.24 -6.18
N GLY A 202 -3.51 2.59 -5.70
CA GLY A 202 -2.92 3.90 -5.97
C GLY A 202 -2.65 4.12 -7.46
N ALA A 203 -2.20 3.09 -8.18
CA ALA A 203 -1.93 3.21 -9.62
C ALA A 203 -3.20 3.27 -10.45
N LEU A 204 -4.26 2.53 -10.08
CA LEU A 204 -5.54 2.61 -10.78
C LEU A 204 -6.14 4.01 -10.67
N LEU A 205 -6.24 4.54 -9.45
CA LEU A 205 -6.79 5.89 -9.25
C LEU A 205 -5.85 6.97 -9.80
N GLY A 206 -4.54 6.75 -9.69
CA GLY A 206 -3.52 7.61 -10.28
C GLY A 206 -3.60 7.72 -11.80
N THR A 207 -3.73 6.60 -12.50
CA THR A 207 -3.86 6.56 -13.96
C THR A 207 -5.14 7.24 -14.42
N ILE A 208 -6.27 7.02 -13.74
CA ILE A 208 -7.54 7.70 -14.01
C ILE A 208 -7.40 9.22 -13.83
N ALA A 209 -6.83 9.66 -12.71
CA ALA A 209 -6.62 11.08 -12.44
C ALA A 209 -5.72 11.75 -13.49
N ALA A 210 -4.62 11.09 -13.87
CA ALA A 210 -3.72 11.59 -14.92
C ALA A 210 -4.43 11.71 -16.27
N ALA A 211 -5.26 10.73 -16.64
CA ALA A 211 -6.04 10.77 -17.89
C ALA A 211 -7.03 11.95 -17.92
N VAL A 212 -7.70 12.23 -16.80
CA VAL A 212 -8.62 13.38 -16.67
C VAL A 212 -7.88 14.71 -16.79
N VAL A 213 -6.70 14.83 -16.17
CA VAL A 213 -5.90 16.07 -16.21
C VAL A 213 -5.30 16.30 -17.60
N HIS A 214 -4.88 15.25 -18.31
CA HIS A 214 -4.35 15.37 -19.68
C HIS A 214 -5.42 15.77 -20.70
N ARG A 215 -6.65 15.25 -20.58
CA ARG A 215 -7.77 15.63 -21.47
C ARG A 215 -8.14 17.11 -21.41
N LYS A 216 -7.82 17.81 -20.31
CA LYS A 216 -8.15 19.23 -20.11
C LYS A 216 -7.13 20.21 -20.72
N ARG A 217 -6.02 19.73 -21.32
CA ARG A 217 -5.12 20.61 -22.06
C ARG A 217 -5.68 20.80 -23.47
N PRO A 218 -6.05 22.03 -23.89
CA PRO A 218 -6.43 22.28 -25.27
C PRO A 218 -5.25 21.92 -26.19
N PRO A 219 -5.51 21.40 -27.40
CA PRO A 219 -4.46 21.23 -28.38
C PRO A 219 -3.79 22.59 -28.60
N VAL A 220 -2.48 22.64 -28.44
CA VAL A 220 -1.69 23.79 -28.90
C VAL A 220 -1.98 23.87 -30.40
N LEU A 221 -2.71 24.90 -30.81
CA LEU A 221 -2.85 25.24 -32.22
C LEU A 221 -1.43 25.39 -32.76
N ALA A 222 -1.03 24.48 -33.66
CA ALA A 222 0.18 24.65 -34.43
C ALA A 222 0.00 25.93 -35.26
N ALA A 223 0.78 26.95 -34.94
CA ALA A 223 0.96 28.15 -35.75
C ALA A 223 2.15 27.93 -36.69
#